data_AF-J1LMT5-F1
#
_entry.id   AF-J1LMT5-F1
#
_cell.length_a   1.000
_cell.length_b   1.000
_cell.length_c   1.000
_cell.angle_alpha   90.00
_cell.angle_beta   90.00
_cell.angle_gamma   90.00
#
_symmetry.space_group_name_H-M   'P 1'
#
loop_
_entity.id
_entity.type
_entity.pdbx_description
1 polymer ?
#
loop_
_entity_poly.entity_id
_entity_poly.type
_entity_poly.pdbx_seq_one_letter_code
_entity_poly.pdbx_strand_id
1 'polypeptide(L)'
;MNWVSIILGVVGWILIGLTVLAMWMALRASASDPDPSGKEIIGFFPLFALMFIGPVNLAGGIIGIVGATGTPKVRKLNWLGILLNASPYVMFGVLMFALMLFA
;
A
#
# COMPACT_ATOMS: atom_id res chain seq x y z
N MET A 1 -18.53 -0.41 -15.27
CA MET A 1 -17.20 0.21 -15.09
C MET A 1 -16.95 0.28 -13.59
N ASN A 2 -15.91 -0.35 -13.04
CA ASN A 2 -15.69 -0.36 -11.58
C ASN A 2 -14.78 0.79 -11.12
N TRP A 3 -15.34 2.00 -11.10
CA TRP A 3 -14.68 3.16 -10.50
C TRP A 3 -14.37 2.94 -9.02
N VAL A 4 -15.23 2.20 -8.30
CA VAL A 4 -15.03 1.85 -6.89
C VAL A 4 -13.70 1.09 -6.69
N SER A 5 -13.40 0.10 -7.53
CA SER A 5 -12.13 -0.63 -7.45
C SER A 5 -10.93 0.30 -7.62
N ILE A 6 -10.97 1.19 -8.62
CA ILE A 6 -9.90 2.16 -8.87
C ILE A 6 -9.73 3.13 -7.68
N ILE A 7 -10.83 3.67 -7.15
CA ILE A 7 -10.81 4.59 -6.02
C ILE A 7 -10.19 3.91 -4.79
N LEU A 8 -10.61 2.68 -4.47
CA LEU A 8 -10.04 1.93 -3.35
C LEU A 8 -8.55 1.66 -3.55
N GLY A 9 -8.14 1.37 -4.80
CA GLY A 9 -6.74 1.26 -5.20
C GLY A 9 -5.95 2.53 -4.85
N VAL A 10 -6.43 3.67 -5.34
CA VAL A 10 -5.80 4.98 -5.13
C VAL A 10 -5.76 5.38 -3.66
N VAL A 11 -6.86 5.17 -2.91
CA VAL A 11 -6.91 5.47 -1.46
C VAL A 11 -5.85 4.66 -0.72
N GLY A 12 -5.71 3.37 -1.02
CA GLY A 12 -4.65 2.53 -0.45
C GLY A 12 -3.25 3.10 -0.70
N TRP A 13 -2.96 3.50 -1.93
CA TRP A 13 -1.66 4.09 -2.29
C TRP A 13 -1.41 5.46 -1.65
N ILE A 14 -2.44 6.29 -1.48
CA ILE A 14 -2.31 7.56 -0.75
C ILE A 14 -1.94 7.28 0.71
N LEU A 15 -2.58 6.31 1.36
CA LEU A 15 -2.27 5.94 2.74
C LEU A 15 -0.81 5.44 2.89
N ILE A 16 -0.32 4.61 1.95
CA ILE A 16 1.11 4.21 1.90
C ILE A 16 2.01 5.43 1.77
N GLY A 17 1.71 6.32 0.81
CA GLY A 17 2.52 7.51 0.58
C GLY A 17 2.58 8.40 1.82
N LEU A 18 1.47 8.55 2.54
CA LEU A 18 1.40 9.33 3.77
C LEU A 18 2.20 8.71 4.91
N THR A 19 2.17 7.39 5.10
CA THR A 19 2.98 6.74 6.16
C THR A 19 4.47 6.80 5.85
N VAL A 20 4.88 6.65 4.59
CA VAL A 20 6.27 6.83 4.14
C VAL A 20 6.71 8.28 4.32
N LEU A 21 5.85 9.25 3.98
CA LEU A 21 6.15 10.67 4.18
C LEU A 21 6.27 11.01 5.68
N ALA A 22 5.37 10.48 6.51
CA ALA A 22 5.44 10.64 7.97
C ALA A 22 6.73 10.06 8.54
N MET A 23 7.13 8.85 8.09
CA MET A 23 8.41 8.24 8.44
C MET A 23 9.58 9.16 8.09
N TRP A 24 9.62 9.63 6.84
CA TRP A 24 10.69 10.49 6.36
C TRP A 24 10.83 11.78 7.17
N MET A 25 9.70 12.43 7.48
CA MET A 25 9.67 13.63 8.30
C MET A 25 10.14 13.36 9.74
N ALA A 26 9.71 12.25 10.33
CA ALA A 26 10.11 11.85 11.69
C ALA A 26 11.60 11.48 11.77
N LEU A 27 12.15 10.82 10.75
CA LEU A 27 13.60 10.55 10.64
C LEU A 27 14.41 11.86 10.56
N ARG A 28 13.93 12.84 9.79
CA ARG A 28 14.60 14.16 9.71
C ARG A 28 14.54 14.92 11.02
N ALA A 29 13.40 14.86 11.73
CA ALA A 29 13.25 15.54 13.01
C ALA A 29 14.11 14.92 14.11
N SER A 30 14.30 13.60 14.09
CA SER A 30 15.12 12.87 15.08
C SER A 30 16.63 12.88 14.79
N ALA A 31 17.07 13.45 13.66
CA ALA A 31 18.48 13.43 13.26
C ALA A 31 19.43 14.06 14.29
N SER A 32 18.99 15.09 15.01
CA SER A 32 19.75 15.78 16.07
C SER A 32 19.54 15.20 17.47
N ASP A 33 18.63 14.23 17.63
CA ASP A 33 18.32 13.64 18.92
C ASP A 33 19.39 12.60 19.30
N PRO A 34 20.10 12.77 20.44
CA PRO A 34 21.13 11.81 20.87
C PRO A 34 20.54 10.48 21.34
N ASP A 35 19.23 10.40 21.64
CA ASP A 35 18.58 9.16 22.06
C ASP A 35 18.19 8.31 20.82
N PRO A 36 18.77 7.11 20.64
CA PRO A 36 18.46 6.23 19.51
C PRO A 36 17.13 5.48 19.68
N SER A 37 16.57 5.39 20.89
CA SER A 37 15.44 4.48 21.20
C SER A 37 14.16 4.78 20.40
N GLY A 38 13.91 6.05 20.05
CA GLY A 38 12.78 6.43 19.21
C GLY A 38 12.97 6.18 17.71
N LYS A 39 14.22 6.07 17.24
CA LYS A 39 14.54 5.97 15.79
C LYS A 39 14.19 4.61 15.21
N GLU A 40 14.29 3.56 16.02
CA GLU A 40 13.94 2.20 15.62
C GLU A 40 12.46 2.09 15.27
N ILE A 41 11.57 2.70 16.07
CA ILE A 41 10.11 2.66 15.84
C ILE A 41 9.71 3.44 14.57
N ILE A 42 10.39 4.56 14.28
CA ILE A 42 10.08 5.39 13.12
C ILE A 42 10.22 4.61 11.81
N GLY A 43 11.24 3.75 11.70
CA GLY A 43 11.46 2.90 10.51
C GLY A 43 10.30 1.94 10.19
N PHE A 44 9.41 1.67 11.15
CA PHE A 44 8.26 0.79 10.98
C PHE A 44 6.97 1.52 10.57
N PHE A 45 6.98 2.85 10.45
CA PHE A 45 5.78 3.63 10.09
C PHE A 45 5.04 3.14 8.83
N PRO A 46 5.74 2.73 7.75
CA PRO A 46 5.09 2.15 6.58
C PRO A 46 4.26 0.88 6.87
N LEU A 47 4.61 0.09 7.88
CA LEU A 47 3.86 -1.13 8.25
C LEU A 47 2.46 -0.80 8.79
N PHE A 48 2.24 0.36 9.42
CA PHE A 48 0.89 0.74 9.87
C PHE A 48 -0.09 0.91 8.71
N ALA A 49 0.40 1.17 7.49
CA ALA A 49 -0.47 1.24 6.31
C ALA A 49 -1.14 -0.11 6.02
N LEU A 50 -0.53 -1.24 6.41
CA LEU A 50 -1.11 -2.59 6.23
C LEU A 50 -2.46 -2.75 6.93
N MET A 51 -2.66 -2.08 8.07
CA MET A 51 -3.92 -2.13 8.83
C MET A 51 -5.10 -1.59 8.01
N PHE A 52 -4.83 -0.64 7.11
CA PHE A 52 -5.84 0.00 6.27
C PHE A 52 -5.89 -0.61 4.86
N ILE A 53 -4.73 -0.90 4.27
CA ILE A 53 -4.62 -1.53 2.95
C ILE A 53 -5.21 -2.94 2.96
N GLY A 54 -4.98 -3.71 4.03
CA GLY A 54 -5.51 -5.06 4.22
C GLY A 54 -6.98 -5.16 3.82
N PRO A 55 -7.91 -4.43 4.48
CA PRO A 55 -9.32 -4.43 4.10
C PRO A 55 -9.66 -3.60 2.84
N VAL A 56 -9.08 -2.40 2.67
CA VAL A 56 -9.47 -1.47 1.60
C VAL A 56 -9.10 -1.99 0.21
N ASN A 57 -7.85 -2.43 0.04
CA ASN A 57 -7.37 -2.89 -1.25
C ASN A 57 -7.86 -4.31 -1.57
N LEU A 58 -8.14 -5.13 -0.55
CA LEU A 58 -8.72 -6.45 -0.76
C LEU A 58 -10.14 -6.31 -1.31
N ALA A 59 -10.95 -5.43 -0.71
CA ALA A 59 -12.28 -5.11 -1.22
C ALA A 59 -12.21 -4.56 -2.66
N GLY A 60 -11.28 -3.63 -2.92
CA GLY A 60 -11.07 -3.09 -4.26
C GLY A 60 -10.65 -4.14 -5.29
N GLY A 61 -9.79 -5.08 -4.90
CA GLY A 61 -9.35 -6.20 -5.72
C GLY A 61 -10.49 -7.15 -6.07
N ILE A 62 -11.28 -7.58 -5.09
CA ILE A 62 -12.46 -8.45 -5.29
C ILE A 62 -13.46 -7.78 -6.24
N ILE A 63 -13.78 -6.50 -6.00
CA ILE A 63 -14.67 -5.71 -6.87
C ILE A 63 -14.10 -5.66 -8.29
N GLY A 64 -12.79 -5.45 -8.44
CA GLY A 64 -12.10 -5.47 -9.73
C GLY A 64 -12.25 -6.79 -10.48
N ILE A 65 -12.04 -7.92 -9.80
CA ILE A 65 -12.17 -9.28 -10.34
C ILE A 65 -13.60 -9.55 -10.81
N VAL A 66 -14.60 -9.28 -9.97
CA VAL A 66 -16.02 -9.44 -10.32
C VAL A 66 -16.38 -8.57 -11.52
N GLY A 67 -15.81 -7.37 -11.65
CA GLY A 67 -16.02 -6.53 -12.82
C GLY A 67 -15.35 -7.06 -14.09
N ALA A 68 -14.19 -7.72 -13.97
CA ALA A 68 -13.37 -8.17 -15.10
C ALA A 68 -13.98 -9.35 -15.88
N THR A 69 -14.98 -10.03 -15.32
CA THR A 69 -15.78 -11.08 -15.98
C THR A 69 -16.88 -10.51 -16.89
N GLY A 70 -17.09 -9.19 -16.88
CA GLY A 70 -18.08 -8.48 -17.71
C GLY A 70 -17.63 -8.22 -19.15
N THR A 71 -18.30 -7.27 -19.81
CA THR A 71 -18.08 -7.00 -21.24
C THR A 71 -16.66 -6.50 -21.58
N PRO A 72 -16.15 -6.73 -22.80
CA PRO A 72 -14.79 -6.33 -23.19
C PRO A 72 -14.50 -4.84 -23.01
N LYS A 73 -15.52 -3.99 -23.18
CA LYS A 73 -15.43 -2.53 -23.08
C LYS A 73 -15.06 -2.05 -21.67
N VAL A 74 -15.44 -2.78 -20.62
CA VAL A 74 -15.12 -2.44 -19.22
C VAL A 74 -13.92 -3.21 -18.67
N ARG A 75 -13.50 -4.27 -19.35
CA ARG A 75 -12.43 -5.20 -18.89
C ARG A 75 -11.10 -4.51 -18.61
N LYS A 76 -10.65 -3.59 -19.48
CA LYS A 76 -9.35 -2.91 -19.33
C LYS A 76 -9.24 -2.11 -18.04
N LEU A 77 -10.30 -1.39 -17.67
CA LEU A 77 -10.30 -0.56 -16.45
C LEU A 77 -10.53 -1.37 -15.17
N ASN A 78 -11.24 -2.50 -15.28
CA ASN A 78 -11.34 -3.44 -14.17
C ASN A 78 -9.98 -4.09 -13.87
N TRP A 79 -9.19 -4.41 -14.91
CA TRP A 79 -7.79 -4.84 -14.74
C TRP A 79 -6.90 -3.79 -14.09
N LEU A 80 -7.06 -2.51 -14.45
CA LEU A 80 -6.36 -1.42 -13.75
C LEU A 80 -6.73 -1.41 -12.26
N GLY A 81 -8.02 -1.53 -11.93
CA GLY A 81 -8.48 -1.66 -10.55
C GLY A 81 -7.82 -2.83 -9.83
N ILE A 82 -7.77 -4.02 -10.44
CA ILE A 82 -7.08 -5.19 -9.87
C ILE A 82 -5.60 -4.89 -9.61
N LEU A 83 -4.89 -4.36 -10.60
CA LEU A 83 -3.45 -4.05 -10.48
C LEU A 83 -3.17 -3.03 -9.39
N LEU A 84 -3.95 -1.94 -9.33
CA LEU A 84 -3.81 -0.91 -8.29
C LEU A 84 -4.02 -1.49 -6.89
N ASN A 85 -4.94 -2.44 -6.74
CA ASN A 85 -5.26 -3.06 -5.46
C ASN A 85 -4.34 -4.22 -5.08
N ALA A 86 -3.84 -4.99 -6.04
CA ALA A 86 -2.92 -6.10 -5.77
C ALA A 86 -1.50 -5.62 -5.49
N SER A 87 -1.08 -4.52 -6.13
CA SER A 87 0.31 -4.05 -6.09
C SER A 87 0.86 -3.70 -4.70
N PRO A 88 0.11 -3.14 -3.73
CA PRO A 88 0.60 -2.95 -2.38
C PRO A 88 1.05 -4.27 -1.72
N TYR A 89 0.26 -5.33 -1.87
CA TYR A 89 0.57 -6.64 -1.29
C TYR A 89 1.83 -7.25 -1.91
N VAL A 90 1.99 -7.10 -3.22
CA VAL A 90 3.20 -7.54 -3.92
C VAL A 90 4.42 -6.77 -3.43
N MET A 91 4.33 -5.43 -3.32
CA MET A 91 5.44 -4.63 -2.80
C MET A 91 5.82 -5.02 -1.37
N PHE A 92 4.83 -5.19 -0.47
CA PHE A 92 5.10 -5.61 0.90
C PHE A 92 5.69 -7.03 0.95
N GLY A 93 5.20 -7.95 0.13
CA GLY A 93 5.75 -9.31 0.02
C GLY A 93 7.22 -9.29 -0.43
N VAL A 94 7.55 -8.49 -1.45
CA VAL A 94 8.93 -8.32 -1.92
C VAL A 94 9.81 -7.66 -0.86
N LEU A 95 9.31 -6.64 -0.17
CA LEU A 95 10.04 -5.96 0.91
C LEU A 95 10.34 -6.93 2.06
N MET A 96 9.34 -7.70 2.52
CA MET A 96 9.50 -8.67 3.60
C MET A 96 10.47 -9.80 3.19
N PHE A 97 10.39 -10.26 1.95
CA PHE A 97 11.30 -11.26 1.42
C PHE A 97 12.75 -10.73 1.34
N ALA A 98 12.93 -9.50 0.88
CA ALA A 98 14.25 -8.85 0.87
C ALA A 98 14.79 -8.68 2.30
N LEU A 99 13.96 -8.23 3.25
CA LEU A 99 14.35 -8.15 4.66
C LEU A 99 14.80 -9.53 5.19
N MET A 100 14.08 -10.61 4.88
CA MET A 100 14.49 -11.95 5.30
C MET A 100 15.84 -12.39 4.71
N LEU A 101 16.18 -11.95 3.49
CA LEU A 101 17.44 -12.29 2.83
C LEU A 101 18.63 -11.45 3.29
N PHE A 102 18.39 -10.22 3.78
CA PHE A 102 19.44 -9.23 4.06
C PHE A 102 19.48 -8.71 5.50
N ALA A 103 18.56 -9.16 6.38
CA ALA A 103 18.59 -8.90 7.83
C ALA A 103 19.39 -9.98 8.57
#